data_AF-A0A392QQN0-F1
#
_entry.id   AF-A0A392QQN0-F1
#
_cell.length_a   1.000
_cell.length_b   1.000
_cell.length_c   1.000
_cell.angle_alpha   90.00
_cell.angle_beta   90.00
_cell.angle_gamma   90.00
#
_symmetry.space_group_name_H-M   'P 1'
#
loop_
_entity.id
_entity.type
_entity.pdbx_description
1 polymer ?
#
loop_
_entity_poly.entity_id
_entity_poly.type
_entity_poly.pdbx_seq_one_letter_code
_entity_poly.pdbx_strand_id
1 'polypeptide(L)'
;MCIVCGRYGEYICDETDDDVCSLECKQSVLCRISKSSSHVGGLPPPKKLPAADECFYVSDTNNKLGTASLGGDQIQAELLRKKLDIHVKGVVSAPVLSFTSCNLPDKLLHNIEAAGYEMPTPVQMQAIPAASMGKNMLVLADTGSGKSAS
;
A
#
# COMPACT_ATOMS: atom_id res chain seq x y z
N MET A 1 15.68 4.20 -16.06
CA MET A 1 16.63 5.05 -15.29
C MET A 1 17.17 4.22 -14.13
N CYS A 2 18.47 4.26 -13.84
CA CYS A 2 19.09 3.42 -12.81
C CYS A 2 18.46 3.64 -11.43
N ILE A 3 17.88 2.58 -10.86
CA ILE A 3 17.15 2.66 -9.59
C ILE A 3 18.04 2.94 -8.36
N VAL A 4 19.37 2.78 -8.51
CA VAL A 4 20.33 2.97 -7.42
C VAL A 4 20.86 4.40 -7.36
N CYS A 5 21.22 4.99 -8.50
CA CYS A 5 21.90 6.28 -8.55
C CYS A 5 21.24 7.33 -9.46
N GLY A 6 20.12 6.99 -10.12
CA GLY A 6 19.35 7.93 -10.96
C GLY A 6 19.98 8.27 -12.33
N ARG A 7 21.16 7.72 -12.67
CA ARG A 7 21.76 7.85 -14.02
C ARG A 7 21.01 7.04 -15.08
N TYR A 8 21.38 7.16 -16.35
CA TYR A 8 20.85 6.31 -17.41
C TYR A 8 21.05 4.82 -17.08
N GLY A 9 19.98 4.04 -17.18
CA GLY A 9 20.02 2.59 -16.95
C GLY A 9 20.43 1.92 -18.26
N GLU A 10 21.58 1.25 -18.25
CA GLU A 10 22.14 0.59 -19.45
C GLU A 10 21.85 -0.92 -19.46
N TYR A 11 21.56 -1.50 -18.29
CA TYR A 11 21.29 -2.93 -18.11
C TYR A 11 20.00 -3.13 -17.31
N ILE A 12 19.32 -4.27 -17.51
CA ILE A 12 18.19 -4.71 -16.71
C ILE A 12 18.66 -5.87 -15.82
N CYS A 13 18.34 -5.82 -14.53
CA CYS A 13 18.68 -6.87 -13.57
C CYS A 13 17.69 -8.03 -13.71
N ASP A 14 18.10 -9.18 -14.24
CA ASP A 14 17.22 -10.34 -14.49
C ASP A 14 16.45 -10.80 -13.25
N GLU A 15 17.06 -10.66 -12.07
CA GLU A 15 16.48 -11.08 -10.80
C GLU A 15 15.37 -10.13 -10.30
N THR A 16 15.40 -8.85 -10.69
CA THR A 16 14.46 -7.84 -10.17
C THR A 16 13.66 -7.09 -11.24
N ASP A 17 14.04 -7.26 -12.50
CA ASP A 17 13.54 -6.53 -13.67
C ASP A 17 13.75 -5.00 -13.57
N ASP A 18 14.77 -4.56 -12.82
CA ASP A 18 15.07 -3.14 -12.62
C ASP A 18 16.23 -2.65 -13.51
N ASP A 19 16.11 -1.42 -14.01
CA ASP A 19 17.18 -0.71 -14.71
C ASP A 19 18.37 -0.39 -13.77
N VAL A 20 19.59 -0.71 -14.20
CA VAL A 20 20.85 -0.41 -13.51
C VAL A 20 21.92 0.12 -14.48
N CYS A 21 22.83 0.95 -13.98
CA CYS A 21 23.87 1.60 -14.81
C CYS A 21 25.27 0.98 -14.68
N SER A 22 25.51 0.10 -13.71
CA SER A 22 26.81 -0.54 -13.47
C SER A 22 26.67 -1.84 -12.70
N LEU A 23 27.70 -2.68 -12.75
CA LEU A 23 27.75 -3.92 -11.97
C LEU A 23 27.75 -3.66 -10.45
N GLU A 24 28.28 -2.52 -10.00
CA GLU A 24 28.22 -2.08 -8.59
C GLU A 24 26.79 -1.72 -8.17
N CYS A 25 26.02 -1.08 -9.08
CA CYS A 25 24.59 -0.83 -8.86
C CYS A 25 23.82 -2.15 -8.86
N LYS A 26 24.13 -3.09 -9.76
CA LYS A 26 23.53 -4.44 -9.75
C LYS A 26 23.81 -5.16 -8.43
N GLN A 27 25.06 -5.18 -7.96
CA GLN A 27 25.42 -5.76 -6.65
C GLN A 27 24.72 -5.07 -5.48
N SER A 28 24.52 -3.76 -5.54
CA SER A 28 23.75 -3.03 -4.51
C SER A 28 22.30 -3.48 -4.45
N VAL A 29 21.66 -3.71 -5.60
CA VAL A 29 20.29 -4.25 -5.71
C VAL A 29 20.24 -5.68 -5.18
N LEU A 30 21.14 -6.56 -5.65
CA LEU A 30 21.20 -7.96 -5.22
C LEU A 30 21.53 -8.10 -3.72
N CYS A 31 22.38 -7.24 -3.16
CA CYS A 31 22.72 -7.23 -1.74
C CYS A 31 21.53 -6.82 -0.86
N ARG A 32 20.66 -5.92 -1.35
CA ARG A 32 19.41 -5.57 -0.64
C ARG A 32 18.45 -6.77 -0.60
N ILE A 33 18.39 -7.55 -1.67
CA ILE A 33 17.60 -8.80 -1.74
C ILE A 33 18.21 -9.88 -0.84
N SER A 34 19.54 -10.03 -0.81
CA SER A 34 20.16 -11.04 0.05
C SER A 34 20.04 -10.70 1.54
N LYS A 35 20.05 -9.41 1.89
CA LYS A 35 19.90 -8.94 3.28
C LYS A 35 18.45 -9.00 3.78
N SER A 36 17.45 -9.08 2.91
CA SER A 36 16.06 -9.30 3.36
C SER A 36 15.81 -10.74 3.86
N SER A 37 16.77 -11.66 3.71
CA SER A 37 16.66 -13.02 4.27
C SER A 37 17.23 -13.20 5.68
N SER A 38 17.94 -12.22 6.25
CA SER A 38 18.48 -12.35 7.62
C SER A 38 18.86 -11.00 8.25
N HIS A 39 18.18 -10.69 9.36
CA HIS A 39 18.35 -9.60 10.34
C HIS A 39 17.61 -8.27 10.15
N VAL A 40 16.59 -8.13 11.02
CA VAL A 40 16.13 -6.92 11.72
C VAL A 40 17.30 -6.00 12.09
N GLY A 41 17.24 -4.72 11.70
CA GLY A 41 18.09 -3.68 12.30
C GLY A 41 18.38 -2.48 11.39
N GLY A 42 17.75 -1.34 11.70
CA GLY A 42 18.18 -0.01 11.23
C GLY A 42 17.19 0.69 10.29
N LEU A 43 15.93 0.84 10.71
CA LEU A 43 14.95 1.65 10.00
C LEU A 43 15.38 3.13 10.06
N PRO A 44 15.45 3.86 8.93
CA PRO A 44 15.51 5.32 8.98
C PRO A 44 14.27 5.84 9.73
N PRO A 45 14.38 6.97 10.45
CA PRO A 45 13.28 7.46 11.27
C PRO A 45 12.02 7.62 10.40
N PRO A 46 10.87 7.09 10.88
CA PRO A 46 9.65 7.01 10.10
C PRO A 46 9.23 8.38 9.61
N LYS A 47 8.98 8.50 8.31
CA LYS A 47 8.35 9.70 7.75
C LYS A 47 6.89 9.67 8.17
N LYS A 48 6.58 10.30 9.31
CA LYS A 48 5.21 10.61 9.70
C LYS A 48 4.59 11.45 8.60
N LEU A 49 3.63 10.89 7.87
CA LEU A 49 2.76 11.68 7.02
C LEU A 49 1.84 12.48 7.96
N PRO A 50 1.74 13.81 7.80
CA PRO A 50 0.84 14.60 8.61
C PRO A 50 -0.58 14.39 8.09
N ALA A 51 -1.25 13.39 8.64
CA ALA A 51 -2.70 13.33 8.68
C ALA A 51 -3.06 13.17 10.16
N ALA A 52 -4.01 13.99 10.62
CA ALA A 52 -4.36 14.19 12.00
C ALA A 52 -4.32 12.91 12.85
N ASP A 53 -3.69 13.02 14.01
CA ASP A 53 -3.59 12.03 15.07
C ASP A 53 -4.84 11.14 15.16
N GLU A 54 -4.69 9.85 14.88
CA GLU A 54 -5.22 8.69 15.63
C GLU A 54 -4.73 7.42 14.90
N CYS A 55 -3.64 6.80 15.38
CA CYS A 55 -3.22 5.51 14.84
C CYS A 55 -4.22 4.43 15.29
N PHE A 56 -5.14 4.03 14.42
CA PHE A 56 -6.08 2.94 14.66
C PHE A 56 -5.39 1.58 14.46
N TYR A 57 -4.80 1.03 15.52
CA TYR A 57 -4.44 -0.38 15.55
C TYR A 57 -5.71 -1.19 15.84
N VAL A 58 -6.31 -1.78 14.80
CA VAL A 58 -7.28 -2.87 14.97
C VAL A 58 -6.56 -4.15 14.58
N SER A 59 -6.37 -5.04 15.54
CA SER A 59 -5.78 -6.36 15.30
C SER A 59 -6.74 -7.16 14.43
N ASP A 60 -6.38 -7.42 13.17
CA ASP A 60 -7.12 -8.31 12.28
C ASP A 60 -6.98 -9.77 12.77
N THR A 61 -7.75 -10.14 13.79
CA THR A 61 -8.13 -11.54 13.97
C THR A 61 -9.28 -11.81 13.02
N ASN A 62 -8.98 -12.27 11.80
CA ASN A 62 -9.75 -13.28 11.07
C ASN A 62 -9.26 -13.38 9.63
N ASN A 63 -8.24 -14.23 9.44
CA ASN A 63 -7.96 -14.85 8.16
C ASN A 63 -9.19 -15.66 7.73
N LYS A 64 -9.98 -15.15 6.77
CA LYS A 64 -10.71 -16.01 5.84
C LYS A 64 -11.10 -15.26 4.56
N LEU A 65 -10.45 -15.71 3.49
CA LEU A 65 -10.88 -15.62 2.11
C LEU A 65 -12.36 -16.06 1.98
N GLY A 66 -13.22 -15.17 1.48
CA GLY A 66 -14.47 -15.52 0.82
C GLY A 66 -15.77 -15.43 1.64
N THR A 67 -16.75 -14.75 1.04
CA THR A 67 -18.21 -14.88 1.20
C THR A 67 -18.89 -14.21 2.40
N ALA A 68 -19.55 -13.09 2.08
CA ALA A 68 -20.85 -12.61 2.57
C ALA A 68 -21.30 -13.02 3.99
N SER A 69 -21.04 -12.16 4.97
CA SER A 69 -21.86 -12.03 6.19
C SER A 69 -22.59 -10.68 6.16
N LEU A 70 -23.78 -10.68 5.55
CA LEU A 70 -24.51 -9.50 5.06
C LEU A 70 -25.08 -8.53 6.13
N GLY A 71 -24.70 -8.65 7.41
CA GLY A 71 -25.32 -7.85 8.49
C GLY A 71 -24.33 -7.02 9.32
N GLY A 72 -23.32 -7.68 9.90
CA GLY A 72 -22.35 -7.02 10.80
C GLY A 72 -21.34 -6.16 10.06
N ASP A 73 -20.86 -6.66 8.92
CA ASP A 73 -19.78 -6.04 8.15
C ASP A 73 -20.20 -4.69 7.56
N GLN A 74 -21.49 -4.55 7.22
CA GLN A 74 -22.01 -3.34 6.58
C GLN A 74 -22.16 -2.18 7.56
N ILE A 75 -22.64 -2.43 8.78
CA ILE A 75 -22.73 -1.44 9.85
C ILE A 75 -21.34 -0.96 10.24
N GLN A 76 -20.38 -1.88 10.38
CA GLN A 76 -19.00 -1.54 10.72
C GLN A 76 -18.33 -0.72 9.61
N ALA A 77 -18.57 -1.07 8.35
CA ALA A 77 -18.08 -0.30 7.20
C ALA A 77 -18.66 1.12 7.16
N GLU A 78 -19.95 1.30 7.44
CA GLU A 78 -20.58 2.64 7.52
C GLU A 78 -20.04 3.47 8.68
N LEU A 79 -19.85 2.86 9.85
CA LEU A 79 -19.27 3.53 11.01
C LEU A 79 -17.84 4.00 10.72
N LEU A 80 -17.03 3.15 10.08
CA LEU A 80 -15.67 3.49 9.70
C LEU A 80 -15.64 4.62 8.67
N ARG A 81 -16.51 4.58 7.65
CA ARG A 81 -16.64 5.67 6.68
C ARG A 81 -17.00 6.99 7.34
N LYS A 82 -17.97 6.98 8.26
CA LYS A 82 -18.38 8.17 9.01
C LYS A 82 -17.25 8.71 9.88
N LYS A 83 -16.48 7.83 10.53
CA LYS A 83 -15.35 8.23 11.38
C LYS A 83 -14.22 8.88 10.59
N LEU A 84 -14.00 8.42 9.36
CA LEU A 84 -12.93 8.87 8.47
C LEU A 84 -13.38 9.92 7.43
N ASP A 85 -14.60 10.44 7.57
CA ASP A 85 -15.22 11.41 6.65
C ASP A 85 -15.29 10.94 5.17
N ILE A 86 -15.42 9.63 4.97
CA ILE A 86 -15.52 9.02 3.64
C ILE A 86 -16.97 9.01 3.19
N HIS A 87 -17.24 9.68 2.07
CA HIS A 87 -18.55 9.70 1.42
C HIS A 87 -18.54 8.88 0.14
N VAL A 88 -19.51 7.97 -0.01
CA VAL A 88 -19.62 7.07 -1.16
C VAL A 88 -21.02 7.11 -1.76
N LYS A 89 -21.09 7.00 -3.09
CA LYS A 89 -22.33 6.89 -3.85
C LYS A 89 -22.22 5.69 -4.79
N GLY A 90 -23.27 4.85 -4.83
CA GLY A 90 -23.32 3.64 -5.66
C GLY A 90 -22.81 2.39 -4.94
N VAL A 91 -22.58 1.32 -5.72
CA VAL A 91 -22.13 0.02 -5.20
C VAL A 91 -20.61 0.01 -5.08
N VAL A 92 -20.11 0.15 -3.85
CA VAL A 92 -18.69 0.17 -3.51
C VAL A 92 -18.35 -0.91 -2.48
N SER A 93 -17.11 -1.40 -2.50
CA SER A 93 -16.57 -2.32 -1.49
C SER A 93 -16.49 -1.68 -0.11
N ALA A 94 -16.37 -2.50 0.93
CA ALA A 94 -16.02 -2.01 2.26
C ALA A 94 -14.62 -1.36 2.25
N PRO A 95 -14.38 -0.31 3.05
CA PRO A 95 -13.05 0.22 3.25
C PRO A 95 -12.17 -0.81 3.97
N VAL A 96 -10.87 -0.83 3.64
CA VAL A 96 -9.87 -1.68 4.30
C VAL A 96 -9.02 -0.89 5.27
N LEU A 97 -8.44 -1.55 6.27
CA LEU A 97 -7.50 -0.94 7.22
C LEU A 97 -6.04 -1.29 6.93
N SER A 98 -5.78 -2.28 6.07
CA SER A 98 -4.43 -2.73 5.69
C SER A 98 -4.31 -2.93 4.18
N PHE A 99 -3.13 -2.64 3.63
CA PHE A 99 -2.81 -2.94 2.23
C PHE A 99 -2.85 -4.44 1.91
N THR A 100 -2.54 -5.28 2.89
CA THR A 100 -2.57 -6.75 2.73
C THR A 100 -3.98 -7.29 2.50
N SER A 101 -5.02 -6.54 2.89
CA SER A 101 -6.42 -6.89 2.67
C SER A 101 -6.87 -6.71 1.21
N CYS A 102 -6.09 -6.03 0.37
CA CYS A 102 -6.48 -5.67 -1.00
C CYS A 102 -6.03 -6.67 -2.08
N ASN A 103 -5.48 -7.84 -1.69
CA ASN A 103 -4.96 -8.85 -2.62
C ASN A 103 -3.99 -8.26 -3.66
N LEU A 104 -3.12 -7.35 -3.22
CA LEU A 104 -2.10 -6.72 -4.05
C LEU A 104 -0.92 -7.69 -4.27
N PRO A 105 -0.15 -7.56 -5.36
CA PRO A 105 1.04 -8.37 -5.58
C PRO A 105 2.06 -8.22 -4.44
N ASP A 106 2.71 -9.32 -4.04
CA ASP A 106 3.67 -9.33 -2.93
C ASP A 106 4.81 -8.32 -3.11
N LYS A 107 5.31 -8.16 -4.36
CA LYS A 107 6.34 -7.16 -4.69
C LYS A 107 5.86 -5.73 -4.37
N LEU A 108 4.58 -5.44 -4.61
CA LEU A 108 4.00 -4.13 -4.31
C LEU A 108 3.84 -3.94 -2.79
N LEU A 109 3.35 -4.95 -2.07
CA LEU A 109 3.23 -4.91 -0.62
C LEU A 109 4.58 -4.66 0.07
N HIS A 110 5.63 -5.37 -0.36
CA HIS A 110 6.99 -5.15 0.14
C HIS A 110 7.49 -3.73 -0.15
N ASN A 111 7.19 -3.19 -1.33
CA ASN A 111 7.59 -1.82 -1.68
C ASN A 111 6.85 -0.76 -0.87
N ILE A 112 5.56 -0.98 -0.58
CA ILE A 112 4.73 -0.12 0.29
C ILE A 112 5.34 -0.10 1.70
N GLU A 113 5.66 -1.26 2.26
CA GLU A 113 6.30 -1.40 3.57
C GLU A 113 7.70 -0.75 3.59
N ALA A 114 8.54 -1.03 2.59
CA ALA A 114 9.89 -0.46 2.49
C ALA A 114 9.89 1.06 2.31
N ALA A 115 8.83 1.62 1.71
CA ALA A 115 8.63 3.07 1.61
C ALA A 115 8.10 3.70 2.92
N GLY A 116 7.76 2.89 3.92
CA GLY A 116 7.30 3.31 5.23
C GLY A 116 5.80 3.60 5.31
N TYR A 117 4.99 3.07 4.38
CA TYR A 117 3.54 3.18 4.44
C TYR A 117 2.97 2.04 5.30
N GLU A 118 2.56 2.37 6.52
CA GLU A 118 2.01 1.39 7.46
C GLU A 118 0.52 1.12 7.21
N MET A 119 -0.26 2.17 6.99
CA MET A 119 -1.71 2.10 6.77
C MET A 119 -2.12 2.92 5.54
N PRO A 120 -3.12 2.44 4.76
CA PRO A 120 -3.72 3.23 3.71
C PRO A 120 -4.34 4.52 4.26
N THR A 121 -4.23 5.62 3.51
CA THR A 121 -4.95 6.86 3.86
C THR A 121 -6.46 6.68 3.71
N PRO A 122 -7.33 7.50 4.34
CA PRO A 122 -8.78 7.35 4.23
C PRO A 122 -9.31 7.22 2.79
N VAL A 123 -8.75 7.99 1.84
CA VAL A 123 -9.12 7.85 0.42
C VAL A 123 -8.67 6.50 -0.17
N GLN A 124 -7.46 6.04 0.15
CA GLN A 124 -6.93 4.75 -0.29
C GLN A 124 -7.70 3.56 0.31
N MET A 125 -8.10 3.67 1.59
CA MET A 125 -8.89 2.65 2.31
C MET A 125 -10.15 2.28 1.52
N GLN A 126 -10.79 3.25 0.87
CA GLN A 126 -11.98 3.02 0.06
C GLN A 126 -11.68 2.84 -1.43
N ALA A 127 -10.69 3.55 -1.97
CA ALA A 127 -10.41 3.57 -3.40
C ALA A 127 -9.72 2.30 -3.89
N ILE A 128 -8.70 1.80 -3.18
CA ILE A 128 -7.96 0.60 -3.59
C ILE A 128 -8.88 -0.62 -3.71
N PRO A 129 -9.67 -1.00 -2.69
CA PRO A 129 -10.54 -2.17 -2.82
C PRO A 129 -11.66 -1.96 -3.85
N ALA A 130 -12.09 -0.72 -4.10
CA ALA A 130 -13.06 -0.40 -5.15
C ALA A 130 -12.46 -0.52 -6.55
N ALA A 131 -11.22 -0.08 -6.73
CA ALA A 131 -10.46 -0.21 -7.98
C ALA A 131 -10.19 -1.68 -8.32
N SER A 132 -9.91 -2.51 -7.31
CA SER A 132 -9.75 -3.97 -7.47
C SER A 132 -11.01 -4.68 -8.01
N MET A 133 -12.19 -4.03 -7.97
CA MET A 133 -13.41 -4.56 -8.60
C MET A 133 -13.45 -4.35 -10.12
N GLY A 134 -12.47 -3.65 -10.70
CA GLY A 134 -12.40 -3.38 -12.15
C GLY A 134 -13.49 -2.44 -12.66
N LYS A 135 -14.09 -1.62 -11.79
CA LYS A 135 -15.14 -0.66 -12.14
C LYS A 135 -14.58 0.76 -12.25
N ASN A 136 -15.17 1.56 -13.13
CA ASN A 136 -14.86 2.98 -13.20
C ASN A 136 -15.36 3.69 -11.93
N MET A 137 -14.55 4.61 -11.41
CA MET A 137 -14.89 5.41 -10.24
C MET A 137 -14.38 6.84 -10.35
N LEU A 138 -15.04 7.75 -9.63
CA LEU A 138 -14.59 9.13 -9.44
C LEU A 138 -14.17 9.31 -7.99
N VAL A 139 -12.95 9.80 -7.76
CA VAL A 139 -12.39 10.03 -6.42
C VAL A 139 -12.15 11.52 -6.23
N LEU A 140 -12.76 12.09 -5.19
CA LEU A 140 -12.61 13.49 -4.80
C LEU A 140 -11.94 13.54 -3.42
N ALA A 141 -10.71 14.05 -3.37
CA ALA A 141 -9.95 14.22 -2.13
C ALA A 141 -8.87 15.31 -2.32
N ASP A 142 -8.49 15.97 -1.22
CA ASP A 142 -7.54 17.08 -1.23
C ASP A 142 -6.16 16.69 -1.78
N THR A 143 -5.38 17.68 -2.21
CA THR A 143 -3.97 17.45 -2.56
C THR A 143 -3.19 17.04 -1.32
N GLY A 144 -2.35 16.01 -1.44
CA GLY A 144 -1.64 15.42 -0.30
C GLY A 144 -2.38 14.28 0.41
N SER A 145 -3.64 13.99 0.06
CA SER A 145 -4.43 12.89 0.65
C SER A 145 -3.97 11.47 0.29
N GLY A 146 -2.99 11.31 -0.61
CA GLY A 146 -2.52 10.00 -1.07
C GLY A 146 -3.28 9.40 -2.26
N LYS A 147 -4.21 10.15 -2.87
CA LYS A 147 -5.02 9.69 -4.04
C LYS A 147 -4.21 9.17 -5.24
N SER A 148 -2.97 9.62 -5.43
CA SER A 148 -2.12 9.17 -6.56
C SER A 148 -1.60 7.74 -6.41
N ALA A 149 -1.65 7.17 -5.21
CA ALA A 149 -1.21 5.81 -4.91
C ALA A 149 -2.41 4.86 -4.65
N SER A 150 -3.58 5.20 -5.18
CA SER A 150 -4.84 4.43 -5.08
C SER A 150 -5.07 3.54 -6.29
#